data_AF-A0A516KJN2-F1
#
_entry.id   AF-A0A516KJN2-F1
#
_cell.length_a   1.000
_cell.length_b   1.000
_cell.length_c   1.000
_cell.angle_alpha   90.00
_cell.angle_beta   90.00
_cell.angle_gamma   90.00
#
_symmetry.space_group_name_H-M   'P 1'
#
loop_
_entity.id
_entity.type
_entity.pdbx_description
1 polymer ?
#
loop_
_entity_poly.entity_id
_entity_poly.type
_entity_poly.pdbx_seq_one_letter_code
_entity_poly.pdbx_strand_id
1 'polypeptide(L)'
;MSYIYKVTLFIGVAAIFAYSFFLTAVTGSHLGYSENWKEHLTFTPQTAHGPQHIFEIDKFIYAFNIQPFITIIFLSSFAVLAGLFISWVKKRFSDKGKLSSV
;
A
#
# COMPACT_ATOMS: atom_id res chain seq x y z
N MET A 1 -12.47 -25.91 -1.70
CA MET A 1 -12.10 -24.68 -2.41
C MET A 1 -10.77 -24.95 -3.15
N SER A 2 -10.76 -24.97 -4.49
CA SER A 2 -9.63 -25.43 -5.34
C SER A 2 -8.35 -24.57 -5.28
N TYR A 3 -7.13 -25.12 -5.35
CA TYR A 3 -5.90 -24.31 -5.33
C TYR A 3 -5.89 -23.17 -6.38
N ILE A 4 -6.50 -23.43 -7.54
CA ILE A 4 -6.60 -22.49 -8.66
C ILE A 4 -7.35 -21.20 -8.28
N TYR A 5 -8.47 -21.25 -7.53
CA TYR A 5 -9.20 -20.01 -7.18
C TYR A 5 -8.37 -19.09 -6.28
N LYS A 6 -7.54 -19.66 -5.38
CA LYS A 6 -6.67 -18.86 -4.50
C LYS A 6 -5.64 -18.10 -5.30
N VAL A 7 -5.07 -18.76 -6.31
CA VAL A 7 -4.06 -18.17 -7.20
C VAL A 7 -4.69 -17.08 -8.08
N THR A 8 -5.84 -17.36 -8.70
CA THR A 8 -6.56 -16.35 -9.51
C THR A 8 -6.97 -15.13 -8.67
N LEU A 9 -7.48 -15.35 -7.46
CA LEU A 9 -7.82 -14.27 -6.53
C LEU A 9 -6.58 -13.45 -6.15
N PHE A 10 -5.47 -14.12 -5.83
CA PHE A 10 -4.22 -13.44 -5.48
C PHE A 10 -3.72 -12.55 -6.62
N ILE A 11 -3.69 -13.06 -7.86
CA ILE A 11 -3.28 -12.30 -9.04
C ILE A 11 -4.20 -11.09 -9.27
N GLY A 12 -5.52 -11.29 -9.16
CA GLY A 12 -6.49 -10.20 -9.32
C GLY A 12 -6.32 -9.10 -8.27
N VAL A 13 -6.19 -9.48 -7.00
CA VAL A 13 -5.97 -8.50 -5.91
C VAL A 13 -4.61 -7.82 -6.05
N ALA A 14 -3.57 -8.52 -6.49
CA ALA A 14 -2.26 -7.93 -6.74
C ALA A 14 -2.29 -6.89 -7.86
N ALA A 15 -3.04 -7.14 -8.94
CA ALA A 15 -3.22 -6.16 -10.02
C ALA A 15 -3.97 -4.91 -9.54
N ILE A 16 -5.05 -5.08 -8.75
CA ILE A 16 -5.79 -3.97 -8.15
C ILE A 16 -4.90 -3.16 -7.21
N PHE A 17 -4.10 -3.84 -6.39
CA PHE A 17 -3.13 -3.21 -5.50
C PHE A 17 -2.10 -2.39 -6.28
N ALA A 18 -1.49 -2.96 -7.32
CA ALA A 18 -0.49 -2.26 -8.12
C ALA A 18 -1.06 -1.01 -8.81
N TYR A 19 -2.28 -1.12 -9.37
CA TYR A 19 -2.95 0.00 -10.01
C TYR A 19 -3.30 1.11 -9.01
N SER A 20 -3.92 0.76 -7.89
CA SER A 20 -4.28 1.73 -6.85
C SER A 20 -3.05 2.38 -6.20
N PHE A 21 -1.99 1.60 -5.94
CA PHE A 21 -0.70 2.12 -5.48
C PHE A 21 -0.11 3.16 -6.44
N PHE A 22 -0.12 2.87 -7.75
CA PHE A 22 0.39 3.80 -8.75
C PHE A 22 -0.40 5.11 -8.76
N LEU A 23 -1.73 5.04 -8.73
CA LEU A 23 -2.58 6.24 -8.67
C LEU A 23 -2.35 7.06 -7.40
N THR A 24 -2.26 6.41 -6.23
CA THR A 24 -1.96 7.09 -4.96
C THR A 24 -0.57 7.74 -5.01
N ALA A 25 0.43 7.07 -5.59
CA ALA A 25 1.79 7.62 -5.72
C ALA A 25 1.84 8.84 -6.64
N VAL A 26 1.17 8.77 -7.81
CA VAL A 26 1.07 9.91 -8.74
C VAL A 26 0.36 11.08 -8.07
N THR A 27 -0.77 10.83 -7.42
CA THR A 27 -1.54 11.87 -6.71
C THR A 27 -0.71 12.51 -5.60
N GLY A 28 0.01 11.71 -4.81
CA GLY A 28 0.91 12.21 -3.75
C GLY A 28 2.08 13.03 -4.30
N SER A 29 2.59 12.69 -5.48
CA SER A 29 3.68 13.44 -6.13
C SER A 29 3.27 14.86 -6.55
N HIS A 30 1.98 15.06 -6.88
CA HIS A 30 1.45 16.39 -7.22
C HIS A 30 1.51 17.40 -6.08
N LEU A 31 1.56 16.92 -4.82
CA LEU A 31 1.71 17.78 -3.65
C LEU A 31 2.89 18.74 -3.83
N GLY A 32 4.05 18.22 -4.28
CA GLY A 32 5.26 19.01 -4.43
C GLY A 32 5.27 19.99 -5.60
N TYR A 33 4.28 19.92 -6.49
CA TYR A 33 4.15 20.81 -7.66
C TYR A 33 3.10 21.92 -7.44
N SER A 34 2.30 21.81 -6.38
CA SER A 34 1.30 22.83 -6.04
C SER A 34 1.97 24.08 -5.47
N GLU A 35 1.51 25.28 -5.84
CA GLU A 35 2.06 26.54 -5.33
C GLU A 35 1.91 26.66 -3.80
N ASN A 36 0.85 26.08 -3.25
CA ASN A 36 0.51 26.11 -1.81
C ASN A 36 0.84 24.80 -1.09
N TRP A 37 1.83 24.03 -1.57
CA TRP A 37 2.19 22.72 -1.01
C TRP A 37 2.42 22.71 0.51
N LYS A 38 2.93 23.83 1.05
CA LYS A 38 3.17 23.99 2.50
C LYS A 38 1.90 23.95 3.34
N GLU A 39 0.76 24.40 2.80
CA GLU A 39 -0.53 24.41 3.49
C GLU A 39 -1.13 23.02 3.66
N HIS A 40 -0.66 22.07 2.83
CA HIS A 40 -1.10 20.68 2.85
C HIS A 40 -0.19 19.78 3.70
N LEU A 41 0.87 20.32 4.33
CA LEU A 41 1.77 19.57 5.20
C LEU A 41 1.20 19.47 6.61
N THR A 42 1.23 18.27 7.17
CA THR A 42 0.86 18.02 8.57
C THR A 42 2.09 17.64 9.40
N PHE A 43 3.01 16.85 8.84
CA PHE A 43 4.15 16.29 9.57
C PHE A 43 5.51 16.86 9.15
N THR A 44 5.67 17.20 7.87
CA THR A 44 6.90 17.81 7.36
C THR A 44 7.10 19.17 8.01
N PRO A 45 8.27 19.45 8.60
CA PRO A 45 8.53 20.72 9.25
C PRO A 45 8.48 21.87 8.22
N GLN A 46 7.88 23.00 8.61
CA GLN A 46 7.74 24.17 7.73
C GLN A 46 9.09 24.80 7.32
N THR A 47 10.17 24.43 8.01
CA THR A 47 11.56 24.77 7.67
C THR A 47 12.08 24.01 6.44
N ALA A 48 11.32 23.06 5.88
CA ALA A 48 11.67 22.38 4.65
C ALA A 48 11.90 23.38 3.51
N HIS A 49 13.13 23.37 2.98
CA HIS A 49 13.58 24.31 1.96
C HIS A 49 13.06 24.01 0.54
N GLY A 50 12.40 22.87 0.33
CA GLY A 50 11.80 22.54 -0.96
C GLY A 50 10.94 21.28 -0.96
N PRO A 51 10.17 21.05 -2.04
CA PRO A 51 9.20 19.97 -2.14
C PRO A 51 9.81 18.56 -2.09
N GLN A 52 11.09 18.43 -2.44
CA GLN A 52 11.85 17.19 -2.33
C GLN A 52 12.03 16.70 -0.88
N HIS A 53 11.84 17.59 0.10
CA HIS A 53 11.96 17.27 1.52
C HIS A 53 10.61 16.95 2.18
N ILE A 54 9.52 16.91 1.39
CA ILE A 54 8.21 16.51 1.89
C ILE A 54 8.23 15.03 2.25
N PHE A 55 7.85 14.71 3.49
CA PHE A 55 7.72 13.34 3.95
C PHE A 55 6.68 12.57 3.15
N GLU A 56 6.96 11.30 2.87
CA GLU A 56 6.05 10.41 2.15
C GLU A 56 4.68 10.28 2.85
N ILE A 57 4.64 10.45 4.17
CA ILE A 57 3.40 10.45 4.96
C ILE A 57 2.49 11.62 4.55
N ASP A 58 3.03 12.82 4.36
CA ASP A 58 2.23 13.97 3.91
C ASP A 58 1.74 13.78 2.48
N LYS A 59 2.56 13.20 1.60
CA LYS A 59 2.14 12.84 0.23
C LYS A 59 1.00 11.84 0.24
N PHE A 60 1.06 10.84 1.14
CA PHE A 60 0.01 9.86 1.32
C PHE A 60 -1.29 10.48 1.86
N ILE A 61 -1.19 11.35 2.87
CA ILE A 61 -2.35 12.06 3.44
C ILE A 61 -2.99 12.98 2.40
N TYR A 62 -2.18 13.68 1.61
CA TYR A 62 -2.67 14.49 0.50
C TYR A 62 -3.41 13.64 -0.54
N ALA A 63 -2.83 12.51 -0.95
CA ALA A 63 -3.48 11.57 -1.86
C ALA A 63 -4.80 11.00 -1.27
N PHE A 64 -4.84 10.76 0.04
CA PHE A 64 -6.06 10.34 0.74
C PHE A 64 -7.14 11.44 0.73
N ASN A 65 -6.76 12.71 0.90
CA ASN A 65 -7.69 13.83 0.87
C ASN A 65 -8.30 14.06 -0.52
N ILE A 66 -7.51 13.88 -1.59
CA ILE A 66 -8.00 14.04 -2.97
C ILE A 66 -8.76 12.81 -3.45
N GLN A 67 -8.22 11.61 -3.22
CA GLN A 67 -8.77 10.34 -3.71
C GLN A 67 -8.94 9.34 -2.55
N PRO A 68 -9.89 9.58 -1.63
CA PRO A 68 -10.08 8.72 -0.46
C PRO A 68 -10.47 7.30 -0.86
N PHE A 69 -11.36 7.14 -1.85
CA PHE A 69 -11.80 5.83 -2.31
C PHE A 69 -10.67 4.97 -2.88
N ILE A 70 -9.80 5.55 -3.72
CA ILE A 70 -8.65 4.82 -4.30
C ILE A 70 -7.69 4.41 -3.20
N THR A 71 -7.45 5.30 -2.23
CA THR A 71 -6.55 5.02 -1.10
C THR A 71 -7.12 3.93 -0.17
N ILE A 72 -8.44 3.89 0.03
CA ILE A 72 -9.11 2.79 0.77
C ILE A 72 -8.99 1.46 0.01
N ILE A 73 -9.15 1.47 -1.32
CA ILE A 73 -8.94 0.27 -2.16
C ILE A 73 -7.49 -0.22 -2.07
N PHE A 74 -6.52 0.71 -2.09
CA PHE A 74 -5.11 0.41 -1.88
C PHE A 74 -4.85 -0.24 -0.50
N LEU A 75 -5.33 0.36 0.58
CA LEU A 75 -5.15 -0.16 1.94
C LEU A 75 -5.83 -1.52 2.15
N SER A 76 -7.05 -1.69 1.62
CA SER A 76 -7.79 -2.95 1.74
C SER A 76 -7.15 -4.08 0.92
N SER A 77 -6.71 -3.79 -0.30
CA SER A 77 -6.00 -4.77 -1.13
C SER A 77 -4.65 -5.16 -0.51
N PHE A 78 -3.93 -4.20 0.08
CA PHE A 78 -2.71 -4.48 0.86
C PHE A 78 -2.99 -5.43 2.03
N ALA A 79 -4.04 -5.17 2.82
CA ALA A 79 -4.41 -6.01 3.96
C ALA A 79 -4.74 -7.45 3.54
N VAL A 80 -5.46 -7.62 2.41
CA VAL A 80 -5.77 -8.94 1.86
C VAL A 80 -4.50 -9.67 1.43
N LEU A 81 -3.60 -9.00 0.69
CA LEU A 81 -2.33 -9.60 0.26
C LEU A 81 -1.44 -9.98 1.45
N ALA A 82 -1.34 -9.11 2.46
CA ALA A 82 -0.60 -9.38 3.68
C ALA A 82 -1.18 -10.60 4.44
N GLY A 83 -2.51 -10.68 4.57
CA GLY A 83 -3.19 -11.81 5.20
C GLY A 83 -2.93 -13.13 4.46
N LEU A 84 -2.98 -13.10 3.12
CA LEU A 84 -2.64 -14.27 2.28
C LEU A 84 -1.17 -14.67 2.43
N PHE A 85 -0.26 -13.70 2.45
CA PHE A 85 1.17 -13.94 2.64
C PHE A 85 1.46 -14.56 4.00
N ILE A 86 0.93 -13.99 5.09
CA ILE A 86 1.08 -14.53 6.45
C ILE A 86 0.53 -15.96 6.53
N SER A 87 -0.63 -16.21 5.91
CA SER A 87 -1.25 -17.54 5.88
C SER A 87 -0.37 -18.57 5.14
N TRP A 88 0.23 -18.15 4.03
CA TRP A 88 1.16 -18.98 3.27
C TRP A 88 2.43 -19.29 4.07
N VAL A 89 3.02 -18.27 4.70
CA VAL A 89 4.21 -18.41 5.56
C VAL A 89 3.91 -19.37 6.73
N LYS A 90 2.81 -19.17 7.45
CA LYS A 90 2.38 -20.05 8.56
C LYS A 90 2.25 -21.51 8.12
N LYS A 91 1.62 -21.74 6.96
CA LYS A 91 1.49 -23.09 6.40
C LYS A 91 2.87 -23.71 6.11
N ARG A 92 3.78 -22.94 5.51
CA ARG A 92 5.12 -23.41 5.16
C ARG A 92 5.94 -23.83 6.39
N PHE A 93 5.80 -23.13 7.51
CA PHE A 93 6.44 -23.49 8.78
C PHE A 93 5.79 -24.71 9.46
N SER A 94 4.46 -24.81 9.44
CA SER A 94 3.74 -25.97 10.00
C SER A 94 4.08 -27.28 9.29
N ASP A 95 4.17 -27.25 7.95
CA ASP A 95 4.51 -28.44 7.14
C ASP A 95 5.96 -28.91 7.41
N LYS A 96 6.89 -28.01 7.72
CA LYS A 96 8.27 -28.36 8.10
C LYS A 96 8.36 -29.00 9.48
N GLY A 97 7.54 -28.57 10.44
CA GLY A 97 7.50 -29.16 11.79
C GLY A 97 7.07 -30.62 11.77
N LYS A 98 6.05 -30.95 10.97
CA LYS A 98 5.52 -32.32 10.82
C LYS A 98 6.50 -33.31 10.18
N LEU A 99 7.39 -32.85 9.30
CA LEU A 99 8.39 -33.70 8.63
C LEU A 99 9.61 -34.02 9.51
N SER A 100 9.82 -33.28 10.62
CA SER A 100 10.94 -33.53 11.55
C SER A 100 10.57 -34.46 12.71
N SER A 101 9.29 -34.79 12.86
CA SER A 101 8.75 -35.63 13.95
C SER A 101 8.33 -37.04 13.49
N VAL A 102 8.70 -37.42 12.25
CA VAL A 102 8.50 -38.75 11.65
C VAL A 102 9.87 -39.31 11.33
#